data_AF-A0A183GC17-F1
#
_entry.id   AF-A0A183GC17-F1
#
_cell.length_a   1.000
_cell.length_b   1.000
_cell.length_c   1.000
_cell.angle_alpha   90.00
_cell.angle_beta   90.00
_cell.angle_gamma   90.00
#
_symmetry.space_group_name_H-M   'P 1'
#
loop_
_entity.id
_entity.type
_entity.pdbx_description
1 polymer ?
#
loop_
_entity_poly.entity_id
_entity_poly.type
_entity_poly.pdbx_seq_one_letter_code
_entity_poly.pdbx_strand_id
1 'polypeptide(L)'
;MLTLDGQSRNILLQTDSKQPPVTRRQIGGLLISIGILGFLLKMKIWNRPISYYDRDSDPLLLQYVYTSPAARRLPRSGQLFCWVQTVKMYHDTRALAINETWLSRCDHGQLFTGDSFPFNDIP
;
A
#
# COMPACT_ATOMS: atom_id res chain seq x y z
N MET A 1 41.82 -51.22 -48.40
CA MET A 1 40.45 -51.20 -48.94
C MET A 1 39.72 -50.04 -48.29
N LEU A 2 39.31 -49.07 -49.13
CA LEU A 2 38.37 -47.98 -48.88
C LEU A 2 38.78 -46.83 -47.94
N THR A 3 39.36 -45.81 -48.58
CA THR A 3 38.91 -44.40 -48.55
C THR A 3 37.75 -44.05 -47.61
N LEU A 4 37.97 -43.05 -46.76
CA LEU A 4 36.90 -42.11 -46.39
C LEU A 4 37.42 -40.68 -46.55
N ASP A 5 36.96 -40.08 -47.65
CA ASP A 5 37.04 -38.67 -48.00
C ASP A 5 36.48 -37.78 -46.88
N GLY A 6 37.33 -36.88 -46.37
CA GLY A 6 36.91 -35.74 -45.56
C GLY A 6 36.45 -34.60 -46.46
N GLN A 7 35.28 -34.76 -47.08
CA GLN A 7 34.65 -33.75 -47.94
C GLN A 7 33.67 -32.88 -47.15
N SER A 8 34.04 -31.61 -46.92
CA SER A 8 33.18 -30.45 -47.21
C SER A 8 33.80 -29.16 -46.69
N ARG A 9 34.41 -28.43 -47.61
CA ARG A 9 34.64 -26.99 -47.47
C ARG A 9 33.36 -26.24 -47.84
N ASN A 10 33.04 -25.22 -47.04
CA ASN A 10 32.35 -24.00 -47.42
C ASN A 10 30.88 -24.08 -47.85
N ILE A 11 29.96 -23.85 -46.90
CA ILE A 11 28.73 -23.08 -47.19
C ILE A 11 28.56 -22.01 -46.09
N LEU A 12 29.06 -20.82 -46.42
CA LEU A 12 28.30 -19.59 -46.41
C LEU A 12 27.30 -19.42 -45.24
N LEU A 13 27.73 -18.74 -44.19
CA LEU A 13 26.91 -17.77 -43.42
C LEU A 13 27.85 -16.95 -42.54
N GLN A 14 28.82 -16.28 -43.18
CA GLN A 14 29.42 -15.09 -42.57
C GLN A 14 28.38 -13.99 -42.73
N THR A 15 27.34 -14.03 -41.89
CA THR A 15 26.48 -12.86 -41.66
C THR A 15 27.37 -11.85 -40.97
N ASP A 16 28.02 -11.02 -41.80
CA ASP A 16 28.53 -9.73 -41.41
C ASP A 16 27.33 -8.93 -40.91
N SER A 17 27.06 -9.05 -39.61
CA SER A 17 26.09 -8.22 -38.92
C SER A 17 26.67 -6.81 -38.92
N LYS A 18 26.44 -6.07 -40.01
CA LYS A 18 26.55 -4.62 -40.00
C LYS A 18 25.50 -4.12 -39.02
N GLN A 19 25.87 -4.06 -37.74
CA GLN A 19 25.16 -3.22 -36.80
C GLN A 19 25.11 -1.82 -37.40
N PRO A 20 23.91 -1.24 -37.61
CA PRO A 20 23.81 0.12 -38.13
C PRO A 20 24.59 1.01 -37.17
N PRO A 21 25.37 1.98 -37.67
CA PRO A 21 26.07 2.90 -36.80
C PRO A 21 25.00 3.64 -36.02
N VAL A 22 24.82 3.27 -34.74
CA VAL A 22 23.97 4.01 -33.84
C VAL A 22 24.64 5.38 -33.75
N THR A 23 24.11 6.31 -34.53
CA THR A 23 24.70 7.63 -34.70
C THR A 23 24.80 8.23 -33.31
N ARG A 24 25.96 8.75 -32.91
CA ARG A 24 26.23 9.34 -31.59
C ARG A 24 25.12 10.27 -31.07
N ARG A 25 24.35 10.87 -32.00
CA ARG A 25 23.13 11.66 -31.76
C ARG A 25 21.96 10.87 -31.14
N GLN A 26 21.73 9.62 -31.53
CA GLN A 26 20.66 8.75 -30.99
C GLN A 26 20.92 8.36 -29.53
N ILE A 27 22.19 8.08 -29.19
CA ILE A 27 22.59 7.77 -27.80
C ILE A 27 22.41 9.00 -26.89
N GLY A 28 22.79 10.18 -27.39
CA GLY A 28 22.58 11.44 -26.67
C GLY A 28 21.09 11.72 -26.38
N GLY A 29 20.22 11.52 -27.36
CA GLY A 29 18.77 11.69 -27.19
C GLY A 29 18.17 10.74 -26.16
N LEU A 30 18.62 9.48 -26.14
CA LEU A 30 18.15 8.47 -25.17
C LEU A 30 18.57 8.79 -23.73
N LEU A 31 19.79 9.31 -23.52
CA LEU A 31 20.25 9.71 -22.19
C LEU A 31 19.47 10.91 -21.66
N ILE A 32 19.15 11.88 -22.53
CA ILE A 32 18.34 13.05 -22.16
C ILE A 32 16.92 12.61 -21.78
N SER A 33 16.30 11.71 -22.54
CA SER A 33 14.95 11.24 -22.23
C SER A 33 14.88 10.47 -20.91
N ILE A 34 15.88 9.63 -20.61
CA ILE A 34 15.99 8.93 -19.32
C ILE A 34 16.15 9.94 -18.17
N GLY A 35 16.99 10.97 -18.36
CA GLY A 35 17.18 12.04 -17.37
C GLY A 35 15.89 12.82 -17.08
N ILE A 36 15.17 13.21 -18.13
CA ILE A 36 13.87 13.90 -18.01
C ILE A 36 12.85 12.99 -17.32
N LEU A 37 12.75 11.72 -17.71
CA LEU A 37 11.84 10.77 -17.09
C LEU A 37 12.15 10.57 -15.60
N GLY A 38 13.43 10.41 -15.25
CA GLY A 38 13.89 10.32 -13.86
C GLY A 38 13.55 11.56 -13.04
N PHE A 39 13.73 12.75 -13.61
CA PHE A 39 13.38 14.03 -12.97
C PHE A 39 11.86 14.15 -12.76
N LEU A 40 11.06 13.83 -13.77
CA LEU A 40 9.59 13.84 -13.69
C LEU A 40 9.07 12.82 -12.66
N LEU A 41 9.67 11.63 -12.60
CA LEU A 41 9.35 10.61 -11.59
C LEU A 41 9.70 11.11 -10.18
N LYS A 42 10.85 11.76 -10.00
CA LYS A 42 11.25 12.36 -8.72
C LYS A 42 10.29 13.48 -8.30
N MET A 43 9.90 14.36 -9.22
CA MET A 43 8.89 15.40 -8.97
C MET A 43 7.53 14.82 -8.60
N LYS A 44 7.07 13.75 -9.25
CA LYS A 44 5.82 13.04 -8.90
C LYS A 44 5.89 12.38 -7.52
N ILE A 45 7.05 11.89 -7.10
CA ILE A 45 7.25 11.30 -5.77
C ILE A 45 7.32 12.38 -4.70
N TRP A 46 8.04 13.48 -4.95
CA TRP A 46 8.17 14.61 -4.02
C TRP A 46 6.88 15.41 -3.85
N ASN A 47 6.11 15.57 -4.93
CA ASN A 47 4.85 16.33 -4.89
C ASN A 47 3.65 15.48 -4.47
N ARG A 48 3.87 14.32 -3.84
CA ARG A 48 2.76 13.60 -3.22
C ARG A 48 2.34 14.37 -1.97
N PRO A 49 1.10 14.88 -1.90
CA PRO A 49 0.61 15.44 -0.66
C PRO A 49 0.66 14.37 0.43
N ILE A 50 1.34 14.68 1.53
CA ILE A 50 1.34 13.83 2.72
C ILE A 50 -0.06 13.96 3.32
N SER A 51 -0.93 12.99 3.07
CA SER A 51 -2.28 12.94 3.61
C SER A 51 -2.31 12.25 4.99
N TYR A 52 -1.33 12.55 5.85
CA TYR A 52 -1.34 12.06 7.23
C TYR A 52 -1.97 13.15 8.10
N TYR A 53 -3.19 12.90 8.53
CA TYR A 53 -3.84 13.75 9.52
C TYR A 53 -3.33 13.37 10.90
N ASP A 54 -2.61 14.29 11.54
CA ASP A 54 -2.19 14.13 12.93
C ASP A 54 -3.26 14.70 13.87
N ARG A 55 -3.98 13.82 14.57
CA ARG A 55 -5.02 14.23 15.50
C ARG A 55 -4.50 15.11 16.62
N ASP A 56 -3.23 14.96 17.02
CA ASP A 56 -2.65 15.75 18.11
C ASP A 56 -2.41 17.21 17.70
N SER A 57 -2.41 17.49 16.39
CA SER A 57 -2.32 18.85 15.84
C SER A 57 -3.66 19.60 15.78
N ASP A 58 -4.78 18.91 16.07
CA ASP A 58 -6.13 19.47 16.01
C ASP A 58 -6.88 19.29 17.35
N PRO A 59 -6.65 20.19 18.32
CA PRO A 59 -7.28 20.11 19.64
C PRO A 59 -8.80 20.35 19.58
N LEU A 60 -9.30 21.00 18.52
CA LEU A 60 -10.74 21.21 18.32
C LEU A 60 -11.45 19.91 17.96
N LEU A 61 -10.77 18.97 17.30
CA LEU A 61 -11.36 17.65 17.03
C LEU A 61 -11.61 16.86 18.31
N LEU A 62 -10.70 16.96 19.29
CA LEU A 62 -10.81 16.23 20.57
C LEU A 62 -12.08 16.57 21.35
N GLN A 63 -12.66 17.76 21.14
CA GLN A 63 -13.92 18.15 21.79
C GLN A 63 -15.15 17.43 21.22
N TYR A 64 -15.06 16.91 19.98
CA TYR A 64 -16.14 16.21 19.30
C TYR A 64 -15.99 14.68 19.36
N VAL A 65 -14.84 14.18 19.79
CA VAL A 65 -14.56 12.75 19.90
C VAL A 65 -14.77 12.31 21.34
N TYR A 66 -15.88 11.64 21.60
CA TYR A 66 -16.07 10.92 22.86
C TYR A 66 -15.35 9.57 22.81
N THR A 67 -14.52 9.29 23.83
CA THR A 67 -13.88 7.97 24.01
C THR A 67 -14.34 7.38 25.34
N SER A 68 -15.01 6.24 25.28
CA SER A 68 -15.54 5.53 26.45
C SER A 68 -14.42 5.14 27.44
N PRO A 69 -14.71 5.00 28.75
CA PRO A 69 -13.73 4.49 29.72
C PRO A 69 -13.23 3.08 29.39
N ALA A 70 -14.02 2.25 28.71
CA ALA A 70 -13.59 0.95 28.20
C ALA A 70 -12.56 1.10 27.07
N ALA A 71 -12.84 1.93 26.06
CA ALA A 71 -11.90 2.17 24.96
C ALA A 71 -10.53 2.68 25.42
N ARG A 72 -10.48 3.53 26.45
CA ARG A 72 -9.20 4.03 27.01
C ARG A 72 -8.33 2.94 27.62
N ARG A 73 -8.93 1.83 28.07
CA ARG A 73 -8.24 0.69 28.67
C ARG A 73 -7.77 -0.34 27.64
N LEU A 74 -8.15 -0.19 26.37
CA LEU A 74 -7.72 -1.11 25.33
C LEU A 74 -6.20 -1.02 25.08
N PRO A 75 -5.55 -2.16 24.77
CA PRO A 75 -4.13 -2.18 24.41
C PRO A 75 -3.84 -1.29 23.20
N ARG A 76 -2.82 -0.43 23.26
CA ARG A 76 -2.44 0.44 22.11
C ARG A 76 -1.67 -0.30 21.01
N SER A 77 -1.31 -1.56 21.25
CA SER A 77 -0.54 -2.40 20.35
C SER A 77 -1.06 -3.84 20.42
N GLY A 78 -1.06 -4.54 19.30
CA GLY A 78 -1.50 -5.92 19.17
C GLY A 78 -1.27 -6.44 17.75
N GLN A 79 -1.57 -7.70 17.52
CA GLN A 79 -1.51 -8.32 16.19
C GLN A 79 -2.80 -8.08 15.40
N LEU A 80 -3.96 -8.08 16.08
CA LEU A 80 -5.27 -7.95 15.48
C LEU A 80 -6.04 -6.74 16.02
N PHE A 81 -6.16 -5.71 15.18
CA PHE A 81 -7.06 -4.58 15.41
C PHE A 81 -8.39 -4.82 14.70
N CYS A 82 -9.48 -4.78 15.46
CA CYS A 82 -10.83 -4.94 14.96
C CYS A 82 -11.63 -3.68 15.24
N TRP A 83 -12.37 -3.22 14.23
CA TRP A 83 -13.23 -2.06 14.39
C TRP A 83 -14.58 -2.29 13.72
N VAL A 84 -15.59 -1.62 14.25
CA VAL A 84 -16.96 -1.68 13.75
C VAL A 84 -17.53 -0.28 13.76
N GLN A 85 -18.01 0.19 12.62
CA GLN A 85 -18.80 1.41 12.54
C GLN A 85 -20.29 1.08 12.65
N THR A 86 -20.99 1.76 13.53
CA THR A 86 -22.42 1.53 13.79
C THR A 86 -23.16 2.83 14.08
N VAL A 87 -24.49 2.75 14.12
CA VAL A 87 -25.41 3.86 14.43
C VAL A 87 -26.27 3.50 15.63
N LYS A 88 -26.84 4.50 16.30
CA LYS A 88 -27.63 4.36 17.53
C LYS A 88 -28.68 3.25 17.48
N MET A 89 -29.43 3.14 16.38
CA MET A 89 -30.49 2.14 16.24
C MET A 89 -30.00 0.69 16.31
N TYR A 90 -28.69 0.44 16.22
CA TYR A 90 -28.10 -0.90 16.28
C TYR A 90 -27.24 -1.14 17.53
N HIS A 91 -27.23 -0.22 18.49
CA HIS A 91 -26.46 -0.38 19.73
C HIS A 91 -26.87 -1.64 20.51
N ASP A 92 -28.16 -1.81 20.75
CA ASP A 92 -28.69 -2.92 21.56
C ASP A 92 -28.93 -4.22 20.77
N THR A 93 -28.59 -4.23 19.48
CA THR A 93 -28.77 -5.42 18.62
C THR A 93 -27.44 -5.85 18.02
N ARG A 94 -27.04 -5.26 16.90
CA ARG A 94 -25.86 -5.70 16.14
C ARG A 94 -24.56 -5.40 16.88
N ALA A 95 -24.44 -4.22 17.47
CA ALA A 95 -23.22 -3.84 18.19
C ALA A 95 -23.02 -4.71 19.43
N LEU A 96 -24.09 -4.94 20.20
CA LEU A 96 -24.08 -5.86 21.33
C LEU A 96 -23.70 -7.29 20.91
N ALA A 97 -24.34 -7.83 19.88
CA ALA A 97 -24.04 -9.18 19.40
C ALA A 97 -22.59 -9.33 18.92
N ILE A 98 -22.02 -8.29 18.28
CA ILE A 98 -20.61 -8.30 17.86
C ILE A 98 -19.68 -8.26 19.08
N ASN A 99 -19.98 -7.40 20.07
CA ASN A 99 -19.22 -7.27 21.31
C ASN A 99 -19.14 -8.61 22.07
N GLU A 100 -20.26 -9.32 22.14
CA GLU A 100 -20.37 -10.61 22.84
C GLU A 100 -19.77 -11.80 22.07
N THR A 101 -19.45 -11.63 20.78
CA THR A 101 -18.99 -12.76 19.93
C THR A 101 -17.53 -12.66 19.54
N TRP A 102 -17.22 -11.96 18.45
CA TRP A 102 -15.89 -12.00 17.84
C TRP A 102 -15.04 -10.77 18.17
N LEU A 103 -15.62 -9.65 18.58
CA LEU A 103 -14.87 -8.43 18.88
C LEU A 103 -13.91 -8.61 20.06
N SER A 104 -14.34 -9.36 21.08
CA SER A 104 -13.54 -9.71 22.26
C SER A 104 -12.35 -10.63 21.96
N ARG A 105 -12.27 -11.21 20.76
CA ARG A 105 -11.16 -12.07 20.34
C ARG A 105 -10.00 -11.28 19.73
N CYS A 106 -10.19 -9.98 19.51
CA CYS A 106 -9.18 -9.09 18.96
C CYS A 106 -8.34 -8.47 20.09
N ASP A 107 -7.06 -8.21 19.83
CA ASP A 107 -6.19 -7.56 20.82
C ASP A 107 -6.69 -6.14 21.14
N HIS A 108 -7.24 -5.47 20.13
CA HIS A 108 -7.89 -4.18 20.26
C HIS A 108 -9.17 -4.17 19.41
N GLY A 109 -10.32 -4.28 20.09
CA GLY A 109 -11.65 -4.17 19.48
C GLY A 109 -12.30 -2.83 19.80
N GLN A 110 -12.78 -2.08 18.80
CA GLN A 110 -13.38 -0.76 19.00
C GLN A 110 -14.67 -0.54 18.17
N LEU A 111 -15.70 0.02 18.80
CA LEU A 111 -16.94 0.42 18.13
C LEU A 111 -16.98 1.94 17.93
N PHE A 112 -17.09 2.36 16.67
CA PHE A 112 -17.26 3.75 16.28
C PHE A 112 -18.74 4.05 16.02
N THR A 113 -19.25 5.10 16.64
CA THR A 113 -20.64 5.50 16.47
C THR A 113 -20.83 6.99 16.70
N GLY A 114 -21.89 7.56 16.12
CA GLY A 114 -22.24 8.98 16.27
C GLY A 114 -22.97 9.33 17.57
N ASP A 115 -23.27 8.34 18.41
CA ASP A 115 -24.04 8.48 19.63
C ASP A 115 -23.39 7.72 20.79
N SER A 116 -23.67 8.10 22.04
CA SER A 116 -23.15 7.39 23.21
C SER A 116 -23.79 6.00 23.38
N PHE A 117 -22.97 4.99 23.68
CA PHE A 117 -23.49 3.70 24.15
C PHE A 117 -24.14 3.84 25.54
N PRO A 118 -25.22 3.08 25.82
CA PRO A 118 -25.87 3.09 27.13
C PRO A 118 -25.02 2.40 28.22
N PHE A 119 -24.08 1.55 27.85
CA PHE A 119 -23.24 0.77 28.76
C PHE A 119 -21.76 1.15 28.64
N ASN A 120 -21.06 1.19 29.77
CA ASN A 120 -19.63 1.53 29.83
C ASN A 120 -18.69 0.35 29.54
N ASP A 121 -19.24 -0.84 29.30
CA ASP A 121 -18.48 -2.08 29.10
C ASP A 121 -18.18 -2.35 27.62
N ILE A 122 -18.79 -1.57 26.73
CA ILE A 122 -18.60 -1.66 25.28
C ILE A 122 -17.51 -0.66 24.87
N PRO A 123 -16.44 -1.11 24.19
CA PRO A 123 -15.33 -0.26 23.79
C PRO A 123 -15.70 0.79 22.75
#